data_AF-A0A2S4XIT3-F1
#
_entry.id   AF-A0A2S4XIT3-F1
#
_cell.length_a   1.000
_cell.length_b   1.000
_cell.length_c   1.000
_cell.angle_alpha   90.00
_cell.angle_beta   90.00
_cell.angle_gamma   90.00
#
_symmetry.space_group_name_H-M   'P 1'
#
loop_
_entity.id
_entity.type
_entity.pdbx_description
1 polymer ?
#
loop_
_entity_poly.entity_id
_entity_poly.type
_entity_poly.pdbx_seq_one_letter_code
_entity_poly.pdbx_strand_id
1 'polypeptide(L)' 'MEDGEATVRELREALARAGVVLPSLRLDLISWAYETPRPLVEFGRCTVGTARKLIAVLQEREKEASEER' A
#
# COMPACT_ATOMS: atom_id res chain seq x y z
N MET A 1 0.56 10.21 14.49
CA MET A 1 1.05 8.92 15.03
C MET A 1 0.02 7.83 14.78
N GLU A 2 -1.19 7.93 15.34
CA GLU A 2 -2.32 6.99 15.11
C GLU A 2 -2.69 6.80 13.61
N ASP A 3 -2.45 7.83 12.81
CA ASP A 3 -2.68 7.87 11.36
C ASP A 3 -1.90 6.80 10.56
N GLY A 4 -0.66 6.47 10.96
CA GLY A 4 0.19 5.55 10.21
C GLY A 4 -0.29 4.09 10.28
N GLU A 5 -0.62 3.60 11.47
CA GLU A 5 -1.12 2.24 11.65
C GLU A 5 -2.53 2.07 11.07
N ALA A 6 -3.38 3.10 11.22
CA ALA A 6 -4.69 3.14 10.58
C ALA A 6 -4.56 3.06 9.05
N THR A 7 -3.64 3.84 8.46
CA THR A 7 -3.34 3.79 7.02
C THR A 7 -2.88 2.40 6.58
N VAL A 8 -1.99 1.74 7.34
CA VAL A 8 -1.53 0.37 7.01
C VAL A 8 -2.69 -0.63 7.07
N ARG A 9 -3.60 -0.50 8.04
CA ARG A 9 -4.79 -1.35 8.15
C ARG A 9 -5.73 -1.15 6.96
N GLU A 10 -6.07 0.11 6.65
CA GLU A 10 -6.97 0.44 5.52
C GLU A 10 -6.40 -0.04 4.19
N LEU A 11 -5.10 0.16 3.97
CA LEU A 11 -4.40 -0.35 2.79
C LEU A 11 -4.44 -1.87 2.73
N ARG A 12 -4.23 -2.57 3.85
CA ARG A 12 -4.32 -4.04 3.90
C ARG A 12 -5.71 -4.53 3.49
N GLU A 13 -6.76 -3.89 4.00
CA GLU A 13 -8.14 -4.23 3.66
C GLU A 13 -8.46 -3.97 2.19
N ALA A 14 -8.00 -2.83 1.65
CA ALA A 14 -8.17 -2.49 0.24
C ALA A 14 -7.49 -3.52 -0.68
N LEU A 15 -6.24 -3.90 -0.37
CA LEU A 15 -5.53 -4.93 -1.10
C LEU A 15 -6.23 -6.29 -1.01
N ALA A 16 -6.74 -6.66 0.16
CA ALA A 16 -7.48 -7.91 0.35
C ALA A 16 -8.75 -7.96 -0.50
N ARG A 17 -9.50 -6.85 -0.61
CA ARG A 17 -10.66 -6.75 -1.52
C ARG A 17 -10.28 -6.93 -2.99
N ALA A 18 -9.07 -6.53 -3.39
CA ALA A 18 -8.50 -6.77 -4.71
C ALA A 18 -7.86 -8.18 -4.87
N GLY A 19 -7.99 -9.07 -3.88
CA GLY A 19 -7.41 -10.41 -3.91
C GLY A 19 -5.87 -10.43 -3.83
N VAL A 20 -5.28 -9.40 -3.23
CA VAL A 20 -3.84 -9.23 -2.99
C VAL A 20 -3.57 -9.34 -1.48
N VAL A 21 -2.61 -10.18 -1.09
CA VAL A 21 -2.18 -10.32 0.30
C VAL A 21 -0.69 -10.01 0.41
N LEU A 22 -0.35 -9.01 1.23
CA LEU A 22 1.02 -8.63 1.57
C LEU A 22 1.26 -8.89 3.07
N PRO A 23 1.70 -10.10 3.45
CA PRO A 23 1.85 -10.46 4.88
C PRO A 23 2.94 -9.65 5.57
N SER A 24 3.87 -9.08 4.80
CA SER A 24 5.00 -8.28 5.28
C SER A 24 4.71 -6.77 5.35
N LEU A 25 3.53 -6.31 4.90
CA LEU A 25 3.13 -4.89 4.92
C LEU A 25 3.11 -4.37 6.36
N ARG A 26 3.86 -3.31 6.64
CA ARG A 26 3.97 -2.68 7.96
C ARG A 26 4.52 -1.27 7.83
N LEU A 27 4.51 -0.50 8.91
CA LEU A 27 5.28 0.74 8.97
C LEU A 27 6.79 0.42 9.01
N ASP A 28 7.58 1.27 8.38
CA ASP A 28 9.03 1.28 8.55
C ASP A 28 9.36 1.83 9.94
N LEU A 29 9.93 0.97 10.79
CA LEU A 29 10.26 1.31 12.17
C LEU A 29 11.39 2.34 12.27
N ILE A 30 12.25 2.43 11.26
CA ILE A 30 13.37 3.40 11.26
C ILE A 30 12.83 4.81 11.02
N SER A 31 12.00 4.98 10.00
CA SER A 31 11.34 6.25 9.67
C SER A 31 10.45 6.77 10.80
N TRP A 32 9.92 5.85 11.60
CA TRP A 32 9.12 6.12 12.78
C TRP A 32 9.94 6.66 13.96
N ALA A 33 11.18 6.19 14.11
CA ALA A 33 12.05 6.51 15.23
C ALA A 33 12.81 7.85 15.07
N TYR A 34 12.63 8.57 13.95
CA TYR A 34 13.26 9.87 13.76
C TYR A 34 12.75 10.93 14.74
N GLU A 35 13.64 11.88 15.09
CA GLU A 35 13.31 13.05 15.92
C GLU A 35 12.11 13.85 15.37
N THR A 36 12.03 13.94 14.04
CA THR A 36 10.82 14.35 13.32
C THR A 36 10.29 13.14 12.54
N PRO A 37 9.28 12.41 13.06
CA PRO A 37 8.78 11.20 12.43
C PRO A 37 8.24 11.45 11.02
N ARG A 38 8.66 10.62 10.07
CA ARG A 38 8.15 10.62 8.69
C ARG A 38 7.75 9.19 8.32
N PRO A 39 6.59 8.70 8.80
CA PRO A 39 6.22 7.29 8.70
C PRO A 39 6.15 6.83 7.24
N LEU A 40 7.00 5.89 6.89
CA LEU A 40 6.97 5.18 5.62
C LEU A 40 6.27 3.82 5.79
N VAL A 41 5.72 3.29 4.70
CA VAL A 41 5.11 1.97 4.66
C VAL A 41 6.03 1.04 3.88
N GLU A 42 6.47 -0.03 4.53
CA GLU A 42 7.28 -1.08 3.92
C GLU A 42 6.39 -2.08 3.18
N PHE A 43 6.49 -2.08 1.86
CA PHE A 43 5.92 -3.11 1.00
C PHE A 43 6.93 -4.25 0.85
N GLY A 44 6.87 -5.25 1.74
CA GLY A 44 7.75 -6.40 1.62
C GLY A 44 7.51 -7.23 0.35
N ARG A 45 8.25 -8.34 0.20
CA ARG A 45 8.20 -9.18 -1.01
C ARG A 45 6.78 -9.67 -1.30
N CYS A 46 6.39 -9.63 -2.57
CA CYS A 46 5.15 -10.20 -3.09
C CYS A 46 5.43 -11.22 -4.20
N THR A 47 4.46 -12.08 -4.50
CA THR A 47 4.57 -13.00 -5.64
C THR A 47 4.35 -12.25 -6.96
N VAL A 48 4.85 -12.78 -8.08
CA VAL A 48 4.63 -12.19 -9.42
C VAL A 48 3.12 -12.06 -9.73
N GLY A 49 2.30 -13.04 -9.32
CA GLY A 49 0.85 -12.97 -9.46
C GLY A 49 0.24 -11.80 -8.68
N THR A 50 0.75 -11.52 -7.48
CA THR A 50 0.35 -10.36 -6.68
C THR A 50 0.76 -9.05 -7.34
N ALA A 51 2.01 -8.95 -7.82
CA ALA A 51 2.49 -7.78 -8.54
C ALA A 51 1.63 -7.47 -9.78
N ARG A 52 1.27 -8.50 -10.56
CA ARG A 52 0.39 -8.33 -11.74
C ARG A 52 -1.00 -7.81 -11.38
N LYS A 53 -1.62 -8.32 -10.30
CA LYS A 53 -2.92 -7.81 -9.83
C LYS A 53 -2.82 -6.34 -9.42
N LEU A 54 -1.77 -5.97 -8.70
CA LEU A 54 -1.55 -4.58 -8.29
C LEU A 54 -1.35 -3.65 -9.50
N ILE A 55 -0.56 -4.07 -10.49
CA ILE A 55 -0.37 -3.32 -11.74
C ILE A 55 -1.70 -3.09 -12.46
N ALA A 56 -2.55 -4.12 -12.57
CA ALA A 56 -3.85 -4.01 -13.24
C ALA A 56 -4.75 -2.94 -12.57
N VAL A 57 -4.88 -2.99 -11.25
CA VAL A 57 -5.67 -2.00 -10.49
C VAL A 57 -5.12 -0.58 -10.70
N LEU A 58 -3.81 -0.39 -10.63
CA LEU A 58 -3.20 0.94 -10.83
C LEU A 58 -3.47 1.48 -12.25
N GLN A 59 -3.42 0.63 -13.27
CA GLN A 59 -3.71 1.00 -14.66
C GLN A 59 -5.19 1.32 -14.88
N GLU A 60 -6.11 0.63 -14.20
CA GLU A 60 -7.54 0.96 -14.21
C GLU A 60 -7.77 2.37 -13.63
N ARG A 61 -7.18 2.66 -12.47
CA ARG A 61 -7.25 3.99 -11.85
C ARG A 61 -6.67 5.11 -12.73
N GLU A 62 -5.56 4.84 -13.42
CA GLU A 62 -4.92 5.80 -14.33
C GLU A 62 -5.82 6.14 -15.53
N LYS A 63 -6.49 5.12 -16.09
CA LYS A 63 -7.45 5.31 -17.19
C LYS A 63 -8.66 6.12 -16.74
N GLU A 64 -9.26 5.76 -15.61
CA GLU A 64 -10.40 6.50 -15.05
C GLU A 64 -10.04 7.97 -14.80
N ALA A 65 -8.86 8.26 -14.26
CA ALA A 65 -8.37 9.62 -14.04
C ALA A 65 -8.07 10.41 -15.32
N SER A 66 -7.86 9.71 -16.45
CA SER A 66 -7.64 10.32 -17.76
C SER A 66 -8.94 10.51 -18.54
N GLU A 67 -9.96 9.71 -18.27
CA GLU A 67 -11.31 9.82 -18.85
C GLU A 67 -12.17 10.89 -18.14
N GLU A 68 -11.84 11.21 -16.88
CA GLU A 68 -12.49 12.26 -16.09
C GLU A 68 -11.85 13.67 -16.27
N ARG A 69 -10.81 13.77 -17.11
CA ARG A 69 -10.13 15.04 -17.50
C ARG A 69 -10.58 15.54 -18.87
#